data_AF-A0A9D7Y5Q4-F1
#
_entry.id   AF-A0A9D7Y5Q4-F1
#
_cell.length_a   1.000
_cell.length_b   1.000
_cell.length_c   1.000
_cell.angle_alpha   90.00
_cell.angle_beta   90.00
_cell.angle_gamma   90.00
#
_symmetry.space_group_name_H-M   'P 1'
#
loop_
_entity.id
_entity.type
_entity.pdbx_description
1 polymer ?
#
loop_
_entity_poly.entity_id
_entity_poly.type
_entity_poly.pdbx_seq_one_letter_code
_entity_poly.pdbx_strand_id
1 'polypeptide(L)'
;MVTIPANVQATDGTYSDKVQITWSGTSGNYFRLIRNTSNSTASGTVISNWQNSQLYFDDFSAVEGAAYYYFVQAASSSAGANPSAYSVINSGWRSVAPVVTTPSAVDASDGTYTDKVKITWSGTNGNFFQTNSKYFKFNSVWYGHRELAKLATLL
;
A
#
# COMPACT_ATOMS: atom_id res chain seq x y z
N MET A 1 4.29 -33.78 -17.93
CA MET A 1 4.84 -32.85 -18.95
C MET A 1 4.85 -31.45 -18.35
N VAL A 2 5.73 -30.56 -18.82
CA VAL A 2 5.71 -29.14 -18.41
C VAL A 2 4.73 -28.41 -19.30
N THR A 3 3.75 -27.72 -18.71
CA THR A 3 2.73 -26.95 -19.44
C THR A 3 2.95 -25.45 -19.25
N ILE A 4 2.51 -24.66 -20.23
CA ILE A 4 2.56 -23.20 -20.12
C ILE A 4 1.50 -22.78 -19.09
N PRO A 5 1.86 -21.99 -18.05
CA PRO A 5 0.89 -21.45 -17.11
C PRO A 5 -0.16 -20.60 -17.83
N ALA A 6 -1.41 -20.70 -17.39
CA ALA A 6 -2.54 -19.97 -17.96
C ALA A 6 -3.21 -19.09 -16.89
N ASN A 7 -4.23 -18.33 -17.30
CA ASN A 7 -5.02 -17.48 -16.40
C ASN A 7 -4.18 -16.60 -15.47
N VAL A 8 -3.08 -16.03 -15.99
CA VAL A 8 -2.25 -15.12 -15.20
C VAL A 8 -3.05 -13.85 -14.93
N GLN A 9 -3.22 -13.52 -13.65
CA GLN A 9 -3.94 -12.32 -13.19
C GLN A 9 -3.09 -11.61 -12.15
N ALA A 10 -2.79 -10.33 -12.38
CA ALA A 10 -2.15 -9.43 -11.44
C ALA A 10 -3.21 -8.45 -10.90
N THR A 11 -3.11 -8.07 -9.64
CA THR A 11 -4.05 -7.12 -9.04
C THR A 11 -3.83 -5.70 -9.53
N ASP A 12 -4.94 -4.97 -9.66
CA ASP A 12 -5.00 -3.59 -10.15
C ASP A 12 -5.39 -2.63 -9.03
N GLY A 13 -4.40 -2.20 -8.24
CA GLY A 13 -4.61 -1.26 -7.14
C GLY A 13 -5.32 -1.84 -5.91
N THR A 14 -5.53 -3.15 -5.84
CA THR A 14 -6.20 -3.79 -4.69
C THR A 14 -5.40 -3.64 -3.39
N TYR A 15 -4.08 -3.74 -3.47
CA TYR A 15 -3.18 -3.70 -2.32
C TYR A 15 -2.25 -2.51 -2.41
N SER A 16 -2.01 -1.83 -1.29
CA SER A 16 -1.08 -0.69 -1.23
C SER A 16 0.37 -1.12 -1.07
N ASP A 17 0.63 -2.36 -0.66
CA ASP A 17 1.97 -2.89 -0.33
C ASP A 17 2.52 -3.89 -1.35
N LYS A 18 1.67 -4.43 -2.24
CA LYS A 18 2.07 -5.46 -3.21
C LYS A 18 1.24 -5.44 -4.49
N VAL A 19 1.73 -6.15 -5.50
CA VAL A 19 0.89 -6.72 -6.55
C VAL A 19 0.77 -8.21 -6.29
N GLN A 20 -0.46 -8.73 -6.13
CA GLN A 20 -0.65 -10.17 -6.06
C GLN A 20 -0.87 -10.72 -7.46
N ILE A 21 -0.09 -11.73 -7.84
CA ILE A 21 -0.18 -12.41 -9.12
C ILE A 21 -0.64 -13.85 -8.88
N THR A 22 -1.63 -14.31 -9.63
CA THR A 22 -2.15 -15.68 -9.59
C THR A 22 -2.10 -16.30 -10.98
N TRP A 23 -2.05 -17.64 -11.07
CA TRP A 23 -2.09 -18.36 -12.33
C TRP A 23 -2.69 -19.75 -12.15
N SER A 24 -3.02 -20.42 -13.27
CA SER A 24 -3.30 -21.85 -13.31
C SER A 24 -2.09 -22.61 -13.88
N GLY A 25 -1.82 -23.79 -13.35
CA GLY A 25 -0.69 -24.61 -13.76
C GLY A 25 -0.87 -26.09 -13.40
N THR A 26 -0.01 -26.94 -13.96
CA THR A 26 -0.05 -28.39 -13.69
C THR A 26 0.70 -28.74 -12.41
N SER A 27 0.08 -29.55 -11.55
CA SER A 27 0.72 -30.06 -10.33
C SER A 27 2.04 -30.79 -10.65
N GLY A 28 3.06 -30.59 -9.82
CA GLY A 28 4.41 -31.12 -10.04
C GLY A 28 5.29 -30.29 -10.98
N ASN A 29 4.75 -29.26 -11.65
CA ASN A 29 5.60 -28.24 -12.29
C ASN A 29 6.09 -27.23 -11.25
N TYR A 30 7.24 -26.65 -11.53
CA TYR A 30 7.78 -25.50 -10.81
C TYR A 30 7.49 -24.24 -11.63
N PHE A 31 7.19 -23.14 -10.97
CA PHE A 31 6.82 -21.86 -11.57
C PHE A 31 7.76 -20.76 -11.10
N ARG A 32 8.08 -19.82 -11.99
CA ARG A 32 8.75 -18.56 -11.62
C ARG A 32 8.03 -17.39 -12.23
N LEU A 33 8.09 -16.25 -11.54
CA LEU A 33 7.55 -14.99 -12.04
C LEU A 33 8.61 -14.13 -12.69
N ILE A 34 8.17 -13.48 -13.76
CA ILE A 34 8.93 -12.51 -14.51
C ILE A 34 8.08 -11.25 -14.59
N ARG A 35 8.73 -10.10 -14.40
CA ARG A 35 8.14 -8.76 -14.45
C ARG A 35 8.83 -7.92 -15.51
N ASN A 36 8.07 -7.07 -16.18
CA ASN A 36 8.58 -6.09 -17.11
C ASN A 36 7.89 -4.73 -16.93
N THR A 37 8.55 -3.65 -17.31
CA THR A 37 7.96 -2.29 -17.38
C THR A 37 7.32 -2.02 -18.74
N SER A 38 7.53 -2.91 -19.72
CA SER A 38 6.90 -2.87 -21.05
C SER A 38 6.02 -4.10 -21.27
N ASN A 39 5.00 -3.97 -22.11
CA ASN A 39 4.10 -5.08 -22.49
C ASN A 39 4.80 -6.05 -23.45
N SER A 40 5.82 -6.75 -22.96
CA SER A 40 6.65 -7.67 -23.72
C SER A 40 7.27 -8.72 -22.80
N THR A 41 7.45 -9.93 -23.32
CA THR A 41 8.22 -10.99 -22.65
C THR A 41 9.73 -10.83 -22.85
N ALA A 42 10.15 -9.97 -23.78
CA ALA A 42 11.56 -9.69 -24.03
C ALA A 42 12.17 -8.87 -22.87
N SER A 43 13.35 -9.27 -22.42
CA SER A 43 14.12 -8.59 -21.36
C SER A 43 13.38 -8.45 -20.03
N GLY A 44 12.44 -9.36 -19.73
CA GLY A 44 11.77 -9.38 -18.42
C GLY A 44 12.71 -9.79 -17.28
N THR A 45 12.54 -9.17 -16.12
CA THR A 45 13.30 -9.44 -14.90
C THR A 45 12.66 -10.57 -14.11
N VAL A 46 13.43 -11.58 -13.74
CA VAL A 46 12.98 -12.64 -12.83
C VAL A 46 12.87 -12.08 -11.41
N ILE A 47 11.70 -12.22 -10.80
CA ILE A 47 11.40 -11.66 -9.47
C ILE A 47 11.11 -12.72 -8.41
N SER A 48 11.14 -14.00 -8.78
CA SER A 48 10.97 -15.11 -7.84
C SER A 48 11.94 -16.25 -8.14
N ASN A 49 12.23 -17.05 -7.12
CA ASN A 49 12.77 -18.39 -7.31
C ASN A 49 11.70 -19.31 -7.93
N TRP A 50 12.13 -20.48 -8.39
CA TRP A 50 11.23 -21.56 -8.78
C TRP A 50 10.47 -22.10 -7.56
N GLN A 51 9.14 -22.17 -7.66
CA GLN A 51 8.25 -22.65 -6.59
C GLN A 51 7.19 -23.60 -7.13
N ASN A 52 6.71 -24.54 -6.30
CA ASN A 52 5.67 -25.51 -6.71
C ASN A 52 4.56 -25.72 -5.67
N SER A 53 4.62 -25.03 -4.53
CA SER A 53 3.66 -25.17 -3.43
C SER A 53 2.46 -24.23 -3.56
N GLN A 54 2.61 -23.16 -4.35
CA GLN A 54 1.62 -22.09 -4.48
C GLN A 54 1.45 -21.71 -5.95
N LEU A 55 0.23 -21.29 -6.29
CA LEU A 55 -0.14 -20.77 -7.60
C LEU A 55 -0.36 -19.24 -7.55
N TYR A 56 0.35 -18.59 -6.64
CA TYR A 56 0.38 -17.14 -6.50
C TYR A 56 1.76 -16.65 -6.08
N PHE A 57 1.99 -15.35 -6.26
CA PHE A 57 3.17 -14.65 -5.77
C PHE A 57 2.80 -13.20 -5.45
N ASP A 58 3.37 -12.68 -4.37
CA ASP A 58 3.18 -11.31 -3.93
C ASP A 58 4.45 -10.49 -4.26
N ASP A 59 4.34 -9.58 -5.23
CA ASP A 59 5.42 -8.66 -5.57
C ASP A 59 5.36 -7.41 -4.68
N PHE A 60 6.04 -7.48 -3.54
CA PHE A 60 6.23 -6.35 -2.62
C PHE A 60 7.25 -5.31 -3.12
N SER A 61 7.98 -5.60 -4.20
CA SER A 61 9.03 -4.73 -4.73
C SER A 61 8.52 -3.74 -5.78
N ALA A 62 7.27 -3.89 -6.23
CA ALA A 62 6.66 -2.96 -7.17
C ALA A 62 6.59 -1.56 -6.55
N VAL A 63 6.86 -0.55 -7.38
CA VAL A 63 6.68 0.87 -7.00
C VAL A 63 5.19 1.20 -7.02
N GLU A 64 4.74 2.01 -6.06
CA GLU A 64 3.33 2.40 -5.96
C GLU A 64 2.84 3.21 -7.15
N GLY A 65 1.63 2.92 -7.62
CA GLY A 65 1.03 3.56 -8.79
C GLY A 65 1.70 3.22 -10.14
N ALA A 66 2.83 2.50 -10.15
CA ALA A 66 3.50 2.10 -11.38
C ALA A 66 2.91 0.79 -11.92
N ALA A 67 2.53 0.81 -13.20
CA ALA A 67 2.08 -0.38 -13.92
C ALA A 67 3.26 -1.26 -14.30
N TYR A 68 3.12 -2.56 -14.04
CA TYR A 68 4.06 -3.60 -14.45
C TYR A 68 3.32 -4.69 -15.23
N TYR A 69 4.07 -5.43 -16.02
CA TYR A 69 3.60 -6.55 -16.83
C TYR A 69 4.18 -7.84 -16.30
N TYR A 70 3.32 -8.78 -15.94
CA TYR A 70 3.68 -10.03 -15.29
C TYR A 70 3.39 -11.22 -16.19
N PHE A 71 4.29 -12.18 -16.18
CA PHE A 71 4.13 -13.45 -16.86
C PHE A 71 4.89 -14.55 -16.11
N VAL A 72 4.43 -15.78 -16.29
CA VAL A 72 4.87 -16.94 -15.53
C VAL A 72 5.49 -17.95 -16.48
N GLN A 73 6.57 -18.59 -16.06
CA GLN A 73 7.18 -19.71 -16.76
C GLN A 73 7.08 -20.95 -15.89
N ALA A 74 6.91 -22.12 -16.50
CA ALA A 74 6.95 -23.41 -15.79
C ALA A 74 8.25 -24.18 -16.12
N ALA A 75 8.62 -25.13 -15.27
CA ALA A 75 9.75 -26.04 -15.44
C ALA A 75 9.47 -27.40 -14.79
N SER A 76 10.26 -28.41 -15.14
CA SER A 76 10.15 -29.78 -14.60
C SER A 76 10.87 -29.99 -13.26
N SER A 77 11.64 -29.02 -12.78
CA SER A 77 12.38 -29.13 -11.51
C SER A 77 12.59 -27.77 -10.83
N SER A 78 12.96 -27.79 -9.56
CA SER A 78 13.35 -26.60 -8.78
C SER A 78 14.57 -25.87 -9.33
N ALA A 79 15.38 -26.52 -10.18
CA ALA A 79 16.51 -25.92 -10.88
C ALA A 79 16.11 -25.28 -12.23
N GLY A 80 14.83 -25.37 -12.64
CA GLY A 80 14.36 -24.80 -13.91
C GLY A 80 14.61 -25.67 -15.14
N ALA A 81 14.75 -27.00 -14.98
CA ALA A 81 14.96 -27.89 -16.13
C ALA A 81 13.73 -27.91 -17.06
N ASN A 82 13.97 -28.03 -18.38
CA ASN A 82 12.94 -28.10 -19.41
C ASN A 82 11.87 -27.00 -19.29
N PRO A 83 12.26 -25.72 -19.37
CA PRO A 83 11.33 -24.62 -19.18
C PRO A 83 10.29 -24.58 -20.30
N SER A 84 9.05 -24.24 -19.97
CA SER A 84 8.03 -23.91 -20.96
C SER A 84 8.26 -22.53 -21.58
N ALA A 85 7.49 -22.21 -22.63
CA ALA A 85 7.34 -20.83 -23.05
C ALA A 85 6.70 -19.98 -21.94
N TYR A 86 6.84 -18.66 -22.04
CA TYR A 86 6.15 -17.74 -21.14
C TYR A 86 4.64 -17.81 -21.33
N SER A 87 3.90 -17.62 -20.24
CA SER A 87 2.46 -17.41 -20.28
C SER A 87 2.09 -16.14 -21.08
N VAL A 88 0.79 -15.98 -21.32
CA VAL A 88 0.23 -14.68 -21.69
C VAL A 88 0.52 -13.66 -20.58
N ILE A 89 0.83 -12.43 -20.97
CA ILE A 89 1.11 -11.31 -20.08
C ILE A 89 -0.19 -10.78 -19.46
N ASN A 90 -0.14 -10.37 -18.20
CA ASN A 90 -1.17 -9.56 -17.58
C ASN A 90 -0.54 -8.37 -16.83
N SER A 91 -1.17 -7.20 -16.92
CA SER A 91 -0.70 -6.00 -16.22
C SER A 91 -1.25 -5.94 -14.80
N GLY A 92 -0.51 -5.29 -13.90
CA GLY A 92 -0.98 -4.99 -12.55
C GLY A 92 -0.20 -3.85 -11.91
N TRP A 93 -0.75 -3.28 -10.85
CA TRP A 93 -0.10 -2.24 -10.04
C TRP A 93 -0.56 -2.30 -8.59
N ARG A 94 0.27 -1.81 -7.68
CA ARG A 94 -0.13 -1.59 -6.28
C ARG A 94 -0.74 -0.21 -6.14
N SER A 95 -1.74 -0.03 -5.28
CA SER A 95 -2.32 1.29 -5.03
C SER A 95 -1.31 2.20 -4.33
N VAL A 96 -1.51 3.50 -4.51
CA VAL A 96 -0.80 4.53 -3.76
C VAL A 96 -1.48 4.65 -2.41
N ALA A 97 -0.72 4.50 -1.33
CA ALA A 97 -1.27 4.68 0.01
C ALA A 97 -1.75 6.13 0.18
N PRO A 98 -2.88 6.39 0.86
CA PRO A 98 -3.30 7.74 1.16
C PRO A 98 -2.23 8.46 1.99
N VAL A 99 -1.93 9.71 1.65
CA VAL A 99 -1.00 10.52 2.43
C VAL A 99 -1.67 10.96 3.74
N VAL A 100 -1.24 10.37 4.84
CA VAL A 100 -1.65 10.81 6.18
C VAL A 100 -0.75 11.95 6.62
N THR A 101 -1.32 13.14 6.74
CA THR A 101 -0.62 14.34 7.22
C THR A 101 -1.02 14.64 8.66
N THR A 102 -0.07 15.04 9.50
CA THR A 102 -0.39 15.61 10.81
C THR A 102 -1.25 16.87 10.63
N PRO A 103 -2.34 17.05 11.39
CA PRO A 103 -3.08 18.30 11.42
C PRO A 103 -2.16 19.48 11.72
N SER A 104 -2.34 20.57 11.00
CA SER A 104 -1.70 21.85 11.24
C SER A 104 -2.74 22.88 11.65
N ALA A 105 -2.30 24.05 12.14
CA ALA A 105 -3.20 25.12 12.59
C ALA A 105 -4.28 24.62 13.57
N VAL A 106 -3.88 23.73 14.49
CA VAL A 106 -4.77 23.25 15.56
C VAL A 106 -5.05 24.43 16.48
N ASP A 107 -6.32 24.82 16.58
CA ASP A 107 -6.78 25.95 17.37
C ASP A 107 -8.01 25.56 18.19
N ALA A 108 -8.20 26.23 19.33
CA ALA A 108 -9.30 26.00 20.25
C ALA A 108 -10.04 27.33 20.51
N SER A 109 -11.37 27.32 20.47
CA SER A 109 -12.16 28.50 20.75
C SER A 109 -11.98 28.92 22.21
N ASP A 110 -11.25 30.01 22.44
CA ASP A 110 -11.00 30.54 23.77
C ASP A 110 -12.13 31.49 24.19
N GLY A 111 -12.73 31.25 25.36
CA GLY A 111 -13.79 32.07 25.95
C GLY A 111 -15.04 32.31 25.09
N THR A 112 -15.13 31.69 23.91
CA THR A 112 -16.14 32.03 22.89
C THR A 112 -17.46 31.31 23.15
N TYR A 113 -17.41 30.14 23.79
CA TYR A 113 -18.58 29.37 24.17
C TYR A 113 -18.52 29.06 25.67
N THR A 114 -19.67 29.13 26.34
CA THR A 114 -19.79 28.88 27.78
C THR A 114 -20.00 27.41 28.11
N ASP A 115 -20.35 26.59 27.12
CA ASP A 115 -20.76 25.20 27.26
C ASP A 115 -19.86 24.20 26.50
N LYS A 116 -18.94 24.69 25.66
CA LYS A 116 -18.07 23.84 24.84
C LYS A 116 -16.74 24.49 24.51
N VAL A 117 -15.82 23.68 23.99
CA VAL A 117 -14.61 24.13 23.30
C VAL A 117 -14.70 23.62 21.86
N LYS A 118 -14.69 24.53 20.88
CA LYS A 118 -14.62 24.19 19.47
C LYS A 118 -13.14 24.10 19.08
N ILE A 119 -12.71 22.92 18.62
CA ILE A 119 -11.37 22.74 18.06
C ILE A 119 -11.46 22.80 16.54
N THR A 120 -10.56 23.54 15.89
CA THR A 120 -10.39 23.57 14.44
C THR A 120 -8.96 23.17 14.09
N TRP A 121 -8.78 22.57 12.92
CA TRP A 121 -7.47 22.25 12.38
C TRP A 121 -7.54 22.22 10.85
N SER A 122 -6.38 22.32 10.21
CA SER A 122 -6.20 22.12 8.78
C SER A 122 -5.53 20.77 8.53
N GLY A 123 -5.99 20.01 7.54
CA GLY A 123 -5.40 18.72 7.19
C GLY A 123 -5.82 18.28 5.79
N THR A 124 -5.15 17.26 5.26
CA THR A 124 -5.52 16.70 3.94
C THR A 124 -6.91 16.07 4.00
N ASN A 125 -7.76 16.40 3.01
CA ASN A 125 -9.09 15.81 2.88
C ASN A 125 -9.00 14.28 2.82
N GLY A 126 -9.84 13.59 3.60
CA GLY A 126 -9.85 12.12 3.69
C GLY A 126 -9.13 11.55 4.92
N ASN A 127 -8.38 12.35 5.67
CA ASN A 127 -7.78 11.93 6.93
C ASN A 127 -8.77 12.13 8.10
N PHE A 128 -8.95 11.10 8.93
CA PHE A 128 -9.69 11.19 10.20
C PHE A 128 -8.73 11.53 11.34
N PHE A 129 -9.05 12.55 12.13
CA PHE A 129 -8.25 12.99 13.25
C PHE A 129 -9.01 12.81 14.56
N GLN A 130 -8.36 12.23 15.57
CA GLN A 130 -8.92 12.04 16.90
C GLN A 130 -8.28 13.01 17.88
N THR A 131 -9.11 13.69 18.68
CA THR A 131 -8.64 14.51 19.80
C THR A 131 -8.61 13.66 21.07
N ASN A 132 -7.44 13.47 21.69
CA ASN A 132 -7.33 12.87 23.02
C ASN A 132 -7.35 13.96 24.09
N SER A 133 -8.39 13.98 24.93
CA SER A 133 -8.55 14.94 26.04
C SER A 133 -7.44 14.90 27.10
N LYS A 134 -6.57 13.87 27.07
CA LYS A 134 -5.47 13.67 28.02
C LYS A 134 -4.21 14.51 27.76
N TYR A 135 -4.01 15.05 26.55
CA TYR A 135 -2.73 15.68 26.14
C TYR A 135 -2.80 17.20 25.96
N PHE A 136 -3.93 17.81 26.30
CA PHE A 136 -4.06 19.26 26.30
C PHE A 136 -3.95 19.77 27.74
N LYS A 137 -2.86 20.46 28.07
CA LYS A 137 -2.83 21.35 29.24
C LYS A 137 -3.27 22.73 28.79
N PHE A 138 -4.37 23.20 29.36
CA PHE A 138 -4.82 24.57 29.21
C PHE A 138 -4.08 25.41 30.26
N ASN A 139 -3.08 26.18 29.83
CA ASN A 139 -2.42 27.13 30.71
C ASN A 139 -3.21 28.44 30.67
N SER A 140 -3.81 28.76 31.81
CA SER A 140 -4.57 30.00 32.02
C SER A 140 -3.65 31.16 32.39
N VAL A 141 -3.79 32.30 31.72
CA VAL A 141 -3.22 33.58 32.17
C VAL A 141 -4.35 34.43 32.76
N TRP A 142 -4.20 34.85 34.01
CA TRP A 142 -5.22 35.63 34.76
C TRP A 142 -4.80 37.09 34.94
N TYR A 143 -5.75 38.03 34.85
CA TYR A 143 -5.60 39.39 35.35
C TYR A 143 -6.85 39.79 36.14
N GLY A 144 -6.69 40.01 37.45
CA GLY A 144 -7.84 40.16 38.36
C GLY A 144 -8.70 38.88 38.39
N HIS A 145 -10.03 39.02 38.35
CA HIS A 145 -10.98 37.92 38.32
C HIS A 145 -11.35 37.43 36.91
N ARG A 146 -10.62 37.84 35.87
CA ARG A 146 -10.89 37.45 34.47
C ARG A 146 -9.71 36.65 33.90
N GLU A 147 -10.05 35.53 33.27
CA GLU A 147 -9.12 34.74 32.46
C GLU A 147 -8.91 35.48 31.15
N LEU A 148 -7.65 35.77 30.79
CA LEU A 148 -7.31 36.54 29.59
C LEU A 148 -6.96 35.66 28.39
N ALA A 149 -6.44 34.46 28.62
CA ALA A 149 -6.15 33.48 27.58
C ALA A 149 -5.97 32.06 28.14
N LYS A 150 -6.44 31.04 27.39
CA LYS A 150 -6.02 29.63 27.52
C LYS A 150 -5.15 29.24 26.33
N LEU A 151 -3.86 29.08 26.57
CA LEU A 151 -2.96 28.50 25.56
C LEU A 151 -3.01 26.97 25.67
N ALA A 152 -3.42 26.31 24.59
CA ALA A 152 -3.27 24.87 24.44
C ALA A 152 -1.83 24.58 24.00
N THR A 153 -1.03 24.00 24.89
CA THR A 153 0.31 23.49 24.52
C THR A 153 0.24 21.97 24.48
N LEU A 154 0.75 21.38 23.39
CA LEU A 154 0.90 19.94 23.26
C LEU A 154 1.92 19.45 24.31
N LEU A 155 1.57 18.44 25.10
CA LEU A 155 2.48 17.76 26.03
C LEU A 155 3.33 16.71 25.32
#